data_AF-A0A073B0M2-F1
#
_entry.id   AF-A0A073B0M2-F1
#
_cell.length_a   1.000
_cell.length_b   1.000
_cell.length_c   1.000
_cell.angle_alpha   90.00
_cell.angle_beta   90.00
_cell.angle_gamma   90.00
#
_symmetry.space_group_name_H-M   'P 1'
#
loop_
_entity.id
_entity.type
_entity.pdbx_description
1 polymer ?
#
loop_
_entity_poly.entity_id
_entity_poly.type
_entity_poly.pdbx_seq_one_letter_code
_entity_poly.pdbx_strand_id
1 'polypeptide(L)'
;MTSVDPVTGSNLLRHLRESRGWSWADLARALRETAGQLAVTSLTDRRVASIQRTVARWESPTDSTSPGERYQYLLAHLYARTASGTFALGPGSDFAALLDALRHFGSPEHRIRHLVEAVTRTATTSGGVDGDQASMPDEALVRQLADQVNGINSQIGSTPLVRLQLQLAPVVDTCQRMVRSEQHDDVLALATDAFALAARLAFETRDDEAAESLYREARETAGRLPNRRHRAAVLTSHAMVTLHATGNPEAAGQIARAAVTEAHRSDSYALRARAHAIHAEVSARAGQAHRALTALERAWTTVEQLAVDQRSSGFNADRLDGFDGLCALYVGDADHAHARLERSLATLTQPRDAVQRGIVGTDLALARLRLGDPAASVTLLHEAVDLAATTGGRVPAQRLRHARKVLRQAQAEAHLAELDDHIHDVLIGR
;
A
#
# COMPACT_ATOMS: atom_id res chain seq x y z
N MET A 1 -26.67 -3.02 -20.54
CA MET A 1 -25.44 -3.81 -20.42
C MET A 1 -24.72 -3.72 -21.75
N THR A 2 -23.64 -2.94 -21.81
CA THR A 2 -22.78 -2.87 -23.01
C THR A 2 -22.08 -4.23 -23.16
N SER A 3 -22.21 -4.85 -24.33
CA SER A 3 -21.46 -6.07 -24.66
C SER A 3 -19.97 -5.77 -24.57
N VAL A 4 -19.20 -6.64 -23.89
CA VAL A 4 -17.73 -6.54 -23.86
C VAL A 4 -17.24 -6.75 -25.29
N ASP A 5 -16.53 -5.76 -25.83
CA ASP A 5 -15.98 -5.78 -27.18
C ASP A 5 -14.59 -5.11 -27.15
N PRO A 6 -13.55 -5.88 -26.80
CA PRO A 6 -12.19 -5.36 -26.65
C PRO A 6 -11.64 -4.75 -27.94
N VAL A 7 -12.10 -5.21 -29.11
CA VAL A 7 -11.69 -4.67 -30.41
C VAL A 7 -12.18 -3.23 -30.57
N THR A 8 -13.44 -2.97 -30.22
CA THR A 8 -13.97 -1.60 -30.21
C THR A 8 -13.23 -0.73 -29.18
N GLY A 9 -12.95 -1.25 -27.99
CA GLY A 9 -12.16 -0.54 -26.97
C GLY A 9 -10.76 -0.16 -27.45
N SER A 10 -10.06 -1.10 -28.09
CA SER A 10 -8.72 -0.93 -28.68
C SER A 10 -8.72 0.13 -29.78
N ASN A 11 -9.71 0.09 -30.67
CA ASN A 11 -9.89 1.06 -31.75
C ASN A 11 -10.17 2.47 -31.21
N LEU A 12 -10.98 2.60 -30.15
CA LEU A 12 -11.24 3.90 -29.51
C LEU A 12 -9.98 4.49 -28.86
N LEU A 13 -9.20 3.69 -28.13
CA LEU A 13 -7.92 4.15 -27.56
C LEU A 13 -6.94 4.60 -28.64
N ARG A 14 -6.85 3.82 -29.73
CA ARG A 14 -6.03 4.18 -30.90
C ARG A 14 -6.48 5.51 -31.51
N HIS A 15 -7.79 5.67 -31.72
CA HIS A 15 -8.37 6.88 -32.28
C HIS A 15 -8.09 8.11 -31.41
N LEU A 16 -8.25 8.00 -30.08
CA LEU A 16 -7.93 9.08 -29.13
C LEU A 16 -6.48 9.53 -29.21
N ARG A 17 -5.55 8.59 -29.36
CA ARG A 17 -4.13 8.90 -29.52
C ARG A 17 -3.87 9.58 -30.86
N GLU A 18 -4.42 9.02 -31.95
CA GLU A 18 -4.21 9.51 -33.31
C GLU A 18 -4.87 10.87 -33.57
N SER A 19 -6.03 11.14 -32.96
CA SER A 19 -6.70 12.45 -33.05
C SER A 19 -5.86 13.58 -32.44
N ARG A 20 -5.02 13.27 -31.45
CA ARG A 20 -4.02 14.20 -30.88
C ARG A 20 -2.71 14.26 -31.66
N GLY A 21 -2.59 13.51 -32.77
CA GLY A 21 -1.36 13.41 -33.56
C GLY A 21 -0.22 12.72 -32.83
N TRP A 22 -0.51 11.91 -31.79
CA TRP A 22 0.51 11.29 -30.96
C TRP A 22 0.96 9.95 -31.51
N SER A 23 2.27 9.72 -31.53
CA SER A 23 2.84 8.38 -31.60
C SER A 23 2.67 7.65 -30.26
N TRP A 24 2.92 6.34 -30.22
CA TRP A 24 2.98 5.60 -28.93
C TRP A 24 4.02 6.17 -27.98
N ALA A 25 5.14 6.69 -28.51
CA ALA A 25 6.17 7.30 -27.69
C ALA A 25 5.71 8.64 -27.09
N ASP A 26 4.87 9.40 -27.82
CA ASP A 26 4.29 10.65 -27.33
C ASP A 26 3.28 10.38 -26.21
N LEU A 27 2.36 9.43 -26.41
CA LEU A 27 1.43 9.02 -25.35
C LEU A 27 2.17 8.48 -24.12
N ALA A 28 3.23 7.69 -24.31
CA ALA A 28 4.06 7.20 -23.21
C ALA A 28 4.75 8.33 -22.43
N ARG A 29 5.23 9.37 -23.11
CA ARG A 29 5.80 10.57 -22.47
C ARG A 29 4.73 11.38 -21.74
N ALA A 30 3.56 11.58 -22.34
CA ALA A 30 2.45 12.31 -21.75
C ALA A 30 1.87 11.59 -20.52
N LEU A 31 1.80 10.25 -20.52
CA LEU A 31 1.42 9.46 -19.36
C LEU A 31 2.44 9.59 -18.23
N ARG A 32 3.73 9.63 -18.55
CA ARG A 32 4.81 9.81 -17.58
C ARG A 32 4.79 11.21 -16.96
N GLU A 33 4.57 12.23 -17.77
CA GLU A 33 4.42 13.61 -17.29
C GLU A 33 3.18 13.76 -16.41
N THR A 34 2.04 13.21 -16.84
CA THR A 34 0.80 13.17 -16.06
C THR A 34 1.01 12.44 -14.73
N ALA A 35 1.77 11.34 -14.73
CA ALA A 35 2.14 10.63 -13.51
C ALA A 35 2.99 11.50 -12.57
N GLY A 36 3.95 12.26 -13.10
CA GLY A 36 4.72 13.24 -12.33
C GLY A 36 3.85 14.34 -11.72
N GLN A 37 2.91 14.90 -12.50
CA GLN A 37 1.98 15.93 -12.03
C GLN A 37 1.03 15.42 -10.93
N LEU A 38 0.70 14.12 -10.94
CA LEU A 38 -0.21 13.50 -9.97
C LEU A 38 0.54 12.76 -8.85
N ALA A 39 1.86 12.94 -8.74
CA ALA A 39 2.72 12.25 -7.77
C ALA A 39 2.59 10.71 -7.80
N VAL A 40 2.36 10.14 -8.99
CA VAL A 40 2.34 8.69 -9.25
C VAL A 40 3.74 8.24 -9.68
N THR A 41 4.69 8.28 -8.76
CA THR A 41 6.15 8.16 -9.01
C THR A 41 6.55 6.89 -9.77
N SER A 42 5.88 5.76 -9.52
CA SER A 42 6.16 4.45 -10.13
C SER A 42 6.19 4.40 -11.67
N LEU A 43 5.67 5.43 -12.34
CA LEU A 43 5.70 5.58 -13.80
C LEU A 43 6.66 6.67 -14.27
N THR A 44 7.00 7.64 -13.42
CA THR A 44 7.99 8.70 -13.68
C THR A 44 9.36 8.11 -14.01
N ASP A 45 9.77 7.06 -13.30
CA ASP A 45 11.10 6.46 -13.47
C ASP A 45 11.12 5.30 -14.47
N ARG A 46 9.96 4.91 -15.01
CA ARG A 46 9.92 3.90 -16.06
C ARG A 46 10.47 4.47 -17.36
N ARG A 47 11.33 3.68 -18.01
CA ARG A 47 11.77 3.96 -19.38
C ARG A 47 10.55 4.08 -20.29
N VAL A 48 10.50 5.16 -21.07
CA VAL A 48 9.42 5.45 -22.03
C VAL A 48 9.13 4.25 -22.93
N ALA A 49 10.16 3.52 -23.38
CA ALA A 49 10.01 2.32 -24.20
C ALA A 49 9.20 1.17 -23.53
N SER A 50 9.18 1.09 -22.20
CA SER A 50 8.37 0.11 -21.45
C SER A 50 6.89 0.49 -21.46
N ILE A 51 6.60 1.77 -21.23
CA ILE A 51 5.24 2.32 -21.30
C ILE A 51 4.71 2.20 -22.73
N GLN A 52 5.54 2.53 -23.73
CA GLN A 52 5.22 2.39 -25.15
C GLN A 52 4.76 0.97 -25.53
N ARG A 53 5.49 -0.08 -25.10
CA ARG A 53 5.09 -1.48 -25.31
C ARG A 53 3.79 -1.85 -24.60
N THR A 54 3.45 -1.14 -23.53
CA THR A 54 2.19 -1.36 -22.82
C THR A 54 1.04 -0.71 -23.58
N VAL A 55 1.22 0.52 -24.06
CA VAL A 55 0.27 1.23 -24.95
C VAL A 55 0.00 0.41 -26.22
N ALA A 56 1.05 -0.07 -26.89
CA ALA A 56 0.91 -0.87 -28.11
C ALA A 56 0.11 -2.16 -27.90
N ARG A 57 0.14 -2.75 -26.70
CA ARG A 57 -0.66 -3.92 -26.34
C ARG A 57 -2.13 -3.58 -26.11
N TRP A 58 -2.46 -2.40 -25.61
CA TRP A 58 -3.86 -1.98 -25.47
C TRP A 58 -4.51 -1.73 -26.82
N GLU A 59 -3.73 -1.17 -27.75
CA GLU A 59 -4.15 -0.85 -29.10
C GLU A 59 -3.92 -2.00 -30.09
N SER A 60 -3.58 -3.20 -29.64
CA SER A 60 -3.37 -4.34 -30.52
C SER A 60 -4.71 -4.77 -31.16
N PRO A 61 -4.78 -5.03 -32.48
CA PRO A 61 -6.01 -5.50 -33.12
C PRO A 61 -6.28 -6.99 -32.88
N THR A 62 -5.27 -7.77 -32.52
CA THR A 62 -5.36 -9.24 -32.40
C THR A 62 -5.30 -9.74 -30.96
N ASP A 63 -4.72 -8.96 -30.05
CA ASP A 63 -4.45 -9.36 -28.67
C ASP A 63 -4.49 -8.13 -27.74
N SER A 64 -5.62 -7.42 -27.76
CA SER A 64 -5.81 -6.21 -26.96
C SER A 64 -5.98 -6.56 -25.48
N THR A 65 -5.19 -5.94 -24.62
CA THR A 65 -5.37 -6.03 -23.16
C THR A 65 -5.98 -4.74 -22.63
N SER A 66 -6.83 -4.83 -21.61
CA SER A 66 -7.37 -3.65 -20.94
C SER A 66 -6.25 -2.87 -20.22
N PRO A 67 -6.23 -1.53 -20.27
CA PRO A 67 -5.33 -0.76 -19.43
C PRO A 67 -5.57 -1.09 -17.95
N GLY A 68 -4.51 -1.43 -17.21
CA GLY A 68 -4.62 -1.66 -15.77
C GLY A 68 -5.05 -0.39 -15.01
N GLU A 69 -5.62 -0.55 -13.81
CA GLU A 69 -6.26 0.54 -13.05
C GLU A 69 -5.41 1.82 -12.95
N ARG A 70 -4.10 1.69 -12.74
CA ARG A 70 -3.17 2.84 -12.67
C ARG A 70 -3.14 3.63 -13.97
N TYR A 71 -3.08 2.93 -15.11
CA TYR A 71 -3.07 3.58 -16.42
C TYR A 71 -4.44 4.14 -16.79
N GLN A 72 -5.55 3.48 -16.41
CA GLN A 72 -6.89 4.05 -16.59
C GLN A 72 -7.01 5.42 -15.89
N TYR A 73 -6.48 5.54 -14.67
CA TYR A 73 -6.46 6.80 -13.93
C TYR A 73 -5.62 7.87 -14.66
N LEU A 74 -4.43 7.52 -15.13
CA LEU A 74 -3.57 8.47 -15.84
C LEU A 74 -4.16 8.89 -17.19
N LEU A 75 -4.72 7.94 -17.94
CA LEU A 75 -5.45 8.20 -19.18
C LEU A 75 -6.65 9.13 -18.90
N ALA A 76 -7.39 8.89 -17.81
CA ALA A 76 -8.50 9.73 -17.39
C ALA A 76 -8.08 11.18 -17.19
N HIS A 77 -7.02 11.44 -16.42
CA HIS A 77 -6.51 12.81 -16.23
C HIS A 77 -5.92 13.42 -17.51
N LEU A 78 -5.27 12.61 -18.35
CA LEU A 78 -4.66 13.06 -19.61
C LEU A 78 -5.70 13.46 -20.66
N TYR A 79 -6.74 12.65 -20.85
CA TYR A 79 -7.79 12.89 -21.84
C TYR A 79 -8.92 13.78 -21.32
N ALA A 80 -8.98 14.03 -20.02
CA ALA A 80 -9.81 15.10 -19.44
C ALA A 80 -9.37 16.51 -19.80
N ARG A 81 -8.12 16.69 -20.26
CA ARG A 81 -7.57 17.98 -20.66
C ARG A 81 -7.55 18.13 -22.17
N THR A 82 -7.95 19.29 -22.67
CA THR A 82 -7.81 19.69 -24.08
C THR A 82 -6.35 20.02 -24.40
N ALA A 83 -6.04 20.24 -25.69
CA ALA A 83 -4.71 20.70 -26.11
C ALA A 83 -4.32 22.06 -25.49
N SER A 84 -5.30 22.90 -25.10
CA SER A 84 -5.07 24.15 -24.37
C SER A 84 -4.98 23.98 -22.85
N GLY A 85 -5.01 22.74 -22.34
CA GLY A 85 -4.91 22.43 -20.91
C GLY A 85 -6.20 22.62 -20.10
N THR A 86 -7.31 23.03 -20.73
CA THR A 86 -8.61 23.19 -20.07
C THR A 86 -9.31 21.84 -19.89
N PHE A 87 -10.13 21.70 -18.85
CA PHE A 87 -10.90 20.47 -18.65
C PHE A 87 -12.11 20.39 -19.58
N ALA A 88 -12.29 19.24 -20.24
CA ALA A 88 -13.45 18.92 -21.08
C ALA A 88 -13.99 17.53 -20.70
N LEU A 89 -15.07 17.50 -19.92
CA LEU A 89 -15.67 16.27 -19.38
C LEU A 89 -17.02 15.90 -20.02
N GLY A 90 -17.58 16.79 -20.84
CA GLY A 90 -18.91 16.64 -21.42
C GLY A 90 -18.98 15.62 -22.56
N PRO A 91 -20.20 15.35 -23.08
CA PRO A 91 -20.40 14.53 -24.27
C PRO A 91 -19.55 15.04 -25.45
N GLY A 92 -18.96 14.11 -26.20
CA GLY A 92 -18.07 14.43 -27.33
C GLY A 92 -16.65 14.84 -26.95
N SER A 93 -16.30 14.87 -25.66
CA SER A 93 -14.92 15.04 -25.22
C SER A 93 -14.08 13.76 -25.40
N ASP A 94 -12.76 13.93 -25.52
CA ASP A 94 -11.79 12.83 -25.45
C ASP A 94 -11.96 11.99 -24.17
N PHE A 95 -12.32 12.64 -23.06
CA PHE A 95 -12.61 11.96 -21.80
C PHE A 95 -13.81 11.04 -21.90
N ALA A 96 -14.93 11.50 -22.47
CA ALA A 96 -16.10 10.66 -22.67
C ALA A 96 -15.78 9.46 -23.56
N ALA A 97 -15.05 9.67 -24.67
CA ALA A 97 -14.60 8.60 -25.55
C ALA A 97 -13.65 7.61 -24.84
N LEU A 98 -12.80 8.07 -23.92
CA LEU A 98 -11.97 7.19 -23.10
C LEU A 98 -12.84 6.31 -22.19
N LEU A 99 -13.84 6.88 -21.51
CA LEU A 99 -14.72 6.11 -20.62
C LEU A 99 -15.49 5.04 -21.40
N ASP A 100 -15.93 5.35 -22.62
CA ASP A 100 -16.56 4.38 -23.50
C ASP A 100 -15.60 3.27 -23.93
N ALA A 101 -14.35 3.60 -24.26
CA ALA A 101 -13.31 2.60 -24.52
C ALA A 101 -13.13 1.65 -23.33
N LEU A 102 -13.08 2.19 -22.10
CA LEU A 102 -12.94 1.40 -20.88
C LEU A 102 -14.15 0.50 -20.61
N ARG A 103 -15.37 0.95 -20.93
CA ARG A 103 -16.58 0.11 -20.87
C ARG A 103 -16.53 -1.06 -21.85
N HIS A 104 -16.03 -0.83 -23.07
CA HIS A 104 -15.83 -1.88 -24.07
C HIS A 104 -14.79 -2.92 -23.64
N PHE A 105 -13.78 -2.51 -22.87
CA PHE A 105 -12.86 -3.42 -22.17
C PHE A 105 -13.45 -4.12 -20.93
N GLY A 106 -14.73 -3.93 -20.62
CA GLY A 106 -15.41 -4.55 -19.48
C GLY A 106 -15.13 -3.86 -18.14
N SER A 107 -14.67 -2.61 -18.12
CA SER A 107 -14.51 -1.88 -16.86
C SER A 107 -15.88 -1.69 -16.19
N PRO A 108 -16.04 -2.04 -14.90
CA PRO A 108 -17.33 -2.00 -14.24
C PRO A 108 -17.81 -0.56 -14.00
N GLU A 109 -19.13 -0.33 -13.96
CA GLU A 109 -19.68 1.05 -13.92
C GLU A 109 -19.25 1.85 -12.67
N HIS A 110 -19.05 1.18 -11.54
CA HIS A 110 -18.52 1.83 -10.33
C HIS A 110 -17.09 2.36 -10.54
N ARG A 111 -16.29 1.68 -11.37
CA ARG A 111 -14.93 2.10 -11.73
C ARG A 111 -14.98 3.35 -12.62
N ILE A 112 -15.87 3.36 -13.61
CA ILE A 112 -16.08 4.52 -14.49
C ILE A 112 -16.50 5.74 -13.66
N ARG A 113 -17.47 5.57 -12.74
CA ARG A 113 -17.91 6.64 -11.84
C ARG A 113 -16.76 7.21 -11.01
N HIS A 114 -15.91 6.34 -10.45
CA HIS A 114 -14.76 6.77 -9.66
C HIS A 114 -13.73 7.58 -10.48
N LEU A 115 -13.51 7.24 -11.75
CA LEU A 115 -12.63 8.02 -12.64
C LEU A 115 -13.21 9.42 -12.89
N VAL A 116 -14.53 9.51 -13.13
CA VAL A 116 -15.23 10.80 -13.30
C VAL A 116 -15.09 11.66 -12.03
N GLU A 117 -15.36 11.09 -10.86
CA GLU A 117 -15.26 11.81 -9.58
C GLU A 117 -13.83 12.28 -9.27
N ALA A 118 -12.81 11.46 -9.57
CA ALA A 118 -11.42 11.83 -9.38
C ALA A 118 -11.01 13.01 -10.27
N VAL A 119 -11.33 12.94 -11.56
CA VAL A 119 -11.02 14.01 -12.52
C VAL A 119 -11.78 15.29 -12.20
N THR A 120 -13.07 15.19 -11.86
CA THR A 120 -13.92 16.34 -11.51
C THR A 120 -13.37 17.08 -10.29
N ARG A 121 -12.94 16.35 -9.25
CA ARG A 121 -12.29 16.97 -8.08
C ARG A 121 -11.04 17.75 -8.48
N THR A 122 -10.15 17.16 -9.27
CA THR A 122 -8.95 17.87 -9.74
C THR A 122 -9.31 19.11 -10.55
N ALA A 123 -10.31 19.04 -11.43
CA ALA A 123 -10.78 20.19 -12.20
C ALA A 123 -11.29 21.33 -11.30
N THR A 124 -12.05 21.01 -10.25
CA THR A 124 -12.55 22.01 -9.29
C THR A 124 -11.45 22.64 -8.44
N THR A 125 -10.39 21.88 -8.11
CA THR A 125 -9.27 22.40 -7.31
C THR A 125 -8.31 23.26 -8.14
N SER A 126 -8.09 22.92 -9.41
CA SER A 126 -7.21 23.67 -10.31
C SER A 126 -7.85 24.95 -10.86
N GLY A 127 -9.19 25.04 -10.92
CA GLY A 127 -9.90 26.22 -11.39
C GLY A 127 -10.02 27.38 -10.39
N GLY A 128 -9.48 27.23 -9.17
CA GLY A 128 -9.71 28.15 -8.05
C GLY A 128 -8.49 28.93 -7.55
N VAL A 129 -7.34 28.93 -8.23
CA VAL A 129 -6.13 29.57 -7.67
C VAL A 129 -5.43 30.47 -8.69
N ASP A 130 -5.98 31.67 -8.85
CA ASP A 130 -5.20 32.89 -9.02
C ASP A 130 -5.65 33.82 -7.89
N GLY A 131 -4.87 33.86 -6.81
CA GLY A 131 -5.31 34.41 -5.53
C GLY A 131 -4.25 34.26 -4.45
N ASP A 132 -3.15 34.97 -4.65
CA ASP A 132 -2.14 35.29 -3.66
C ASP A 132 -2.79 36.01 -2.46
N GLN A 133 -3.03 35.28 -1.36
CA GLN A 133 -3.15 35.81 0.00
C GLN A 133 -3.09 34.65 1.00
N ALA A 134 -1.98 34.60 1.75
CA ALA A 134 -1.78 33.74 2.91
C ALA A 134 -2.78 34.07 4.02
N SER A 135 -4.01 33.58 3.89
CA SER A 135 -4.88 33.36 5.02
C SER A 135 -4.46 32.05 5.67
N MET A 136 -4.39 32.02 7.00
CA MET A 136 -4.29 30.79 7.78
C MET A 136 -5.22 29.72 7.19
N PRO A 137 -4.78 28.47 7.04
CA PRO A 137 -5.66 27.42 6.57
C PRO A 137 -6.74 27.30 7.62
N ASP A 138 -7.96 27.34 7.13
CA ASP A 138 -9.13 27.16 7.96
C ASP A 138 -8.95 25.89 8.80
N GLU A 139 -9.08 26.00 10.11
CA GLU A 139 -9.02 24.85 11.02
C GLU A 139 -10.00 23.75 10.56
N ALA A 140 -11.11 24.16 9.92
CA ALA A 140 -12.05 23.24 9.29
C ALA A 140 -11.42 22.45 8.12
N LEU A 141 -10.55 23.06 7.31
CA LEU A 141 -9.82 22.37 6.25
C LEU A 141 -8.84 21.34 6.81
N VAL A 142 -8.05 21.71 7.83
CA VAL A 142 -7.12 20.77 8.49
C VAL A 142 -7.88 19.57 9.04
N ARG A 143 -9.01 19.82 9.71
CA ARG A 143 -9.87 18.76 10.26
C ARG A 143 -10.48 17.88 9.15
N GLN A 144 -10.98 18.48 8.08
CA GLN A 144 -11.52 17.75 6.93
C GLN A 144 -10.46 16.84 6.28
N LEU A 145 -9.24 17.34 6.09
CA LEU A 145 -8.15 16.55 5.53
C LEU A 145 -7.74 15.42 6.48
N ALA A 146 -7.69 15.67 7.80
CA ALA A 146 -7.44 14.63 8.79
C ALA A 146 -8.50 13.53 8.76
N ASP A 147 -9.77 13.89 8.67
CA ASP A 147 -10.88 12.93 8.52
C ASP A 147 -10.76 12.12 7.22
N GLN A 148 -10.32 12.75 6.12
CA GLN A 148 -10.06 12.05 4.87
C GLN A 148 -8.89 11.06 5.00
N VAL A 149 -7.77 11.44 5.61
CA VAL A 149 -6.63 10.53 5.87
C VAL A 149 -7.10 9.34 6.72
N ASN A 150 -7.85 9.59 7.79
CA ASN A 150 -8.40 8.56 8.67
C ASN A 150 -9.38 7.63 7.93
N GLY A 151 -10.25 8.20 7.10
CA GLY A 151 -11.20 7.46 6.27
C GLY A 151 -10.52 6.59 5.21
N ILE A 152 -9.45 7.07 4.58
CA ILE A 152 -8.66 6.26 3.64
C ILE A 152 -7.93 5.14 4.39
N ASN A 153 -7.33 5.46 5.54
CA ASN A 153 -6.62 4.49 6.37
C ASN A 153 -7.54 3.37 6.90
N SER A 154 -8.82 3.65 7.18
CA SER A 154 -9.78 2.63 7.63
C SER A 154 -10.23 1.66 6.53
N GLN A 155 -10.06 2.05 5.25
CA GLN A 155 -10.39 1.22 4.08
C GLN A 155 -9.28 0.24 3.69
N ILE A 156 -8.11 0.29 4.34
CA ILE A 156 -7.06 -0.73 4.16
C ILE A 156 -7.67 -2.11 4.44
N GLY A 157 -7.43 -3.08 3.55
CA GLY A 157 -7.94 -4.45 3.68
C GLY A 157 -9.31 -4.68 3.02
N SER A 158 -10.12 -3.64 2.83
CA SER A 158 -11.40 -3.72 2.09
C SER A 158 -11.33 -3.12 0.69
N THR A 159 -10.37 -2.23 0.44
CA THR A 159 -10.18 -1.56 -0.85
C THR A 159 -8.79 -1.88 -1.42
N PRO A 160 -8.65 -2.14 -2.74
CA PRO A 160 -7.35 -2.33 -3.36
C PRO A 160 -6.39 -1.17 -3.08
N LEU A 161 -5.17 -1.48 -2.67
CA LEU A 161 -4.19 -0.50 -2.17
C LEU A 161 -3.84 0.60 -3.20
N VAL A 162 -3.85 0.26 -4.50
CA VAL A 162 -3.66 1.24 -5.58
C VAL A 162 -4.77 2.30 -5.60
N ARG A 163 -6.01 1.94 -5.26
CA ARG A 163 -7.12 2.89 -5.22
C ARG A 163 -6.98 3.84 -4.05
N LEU A 164 -6.57 3.33 -2.88
CA LEU A 164 -6.28 4.15 -1.71
C LEU A 164 -5.15 5.14 -2.00
N GLN A 165 -4.10 4.72 -2.71
CA GLN A 165 -3.00 5.60 -3.12
C GLN A 165 -3.52 6.78 -3.97
N LEU A 166 -4.39 6.50 -4.94
CA LEU A 166 -4.98 7.53 -5.81
C LEU A 166 -5.92 8.47 -5.04
N GLN A 167 -6.65 7.97 -4.05
CA GLN A 167 -7.51 8.80 -3.20
C GLN A 167 -6.71 9.72 -2.28
N LEU A 168 -5.55 9.26 -1.81
CA LEU A 168 -4.70 10.00 -0.88
C LEU A 168 -3.83 11.07 -1.57
N ALA A 169 -3.51 10.90 -2.85
CA ALA A 169 -2.60 11.79 -3.59
C ALA A 169 -2.96 13.28 -3.50
N PRO A 170 -4.22 13.72 -3.66
CA PRO A 170 -4.58 15.15 -3.52
C PRO A 170 -4.36 15.69 -2.10
N VAL A 171 -4.56 14.85 -1.09
CA VAL A 171 -4.35 15.22 0.33
C VAL A 171 -2.86 15.42 0.59
N VAL A 172 -2.01 14.53 0.06
CA VAL A 172 -0.55 14.64 0.16
C VAL A 172 -0.04 15.92 -0.50
N ASP A 173 -0.49 16.24 -1.72
CA ASP A 173 -0.11 17.49 -2.40
C ASP A 173 -0.51 18.73 -1.57
N THR A 174 -1.72 18.71 -1.02
CA THR A 174 -2.20 19.81 -0.16
C THR A 174 -1.35 19.94 1.10
N CYS A 175 -1.03 18.82 1.76
CA CYS A 175 -0.14 18.81 2.93
C CYS A 175 1.26 19.33 2.60
N GLN A 176 1.83 18.97 1.43
CA GLN A 176 3.13 19.46 1.00
C GLN A 176 3.14 20.98 0.80
N ARG A 177 2.06 21.55 0.24
CA ARG A 177 1.91 23.01 0.11
C ARG A 177 1.81 23.68 1.48
N MET A 178 0.96 23.15 2.37
CA MET A 178 0.75 23.70 3.71
C MET A 178 2.04 23.65 4.57
N VAL A 179 2.81 22.58 4.53
CA VAL A 179 4.07 22.45 5.31
C VAL A 179 5.17 23.41 4.84
N ARG A 180 5.11 23.86 3.57
CA ARG A 180 6.03 24.87 3.01
C ARG A 180 5.63 26.29 3.41
N SER A 181 4.34 26.59 3.47
CA SER A 181 3.84 27.91 3.87
C SER A 181 3.81 28.09 5.39
N GLU A 182 3.66 27.01 6.15
CA GLU A 182 3.28 27.09 7.57
C GLU A 182 4.00 26.10 8.48
N GLN A 183 3.97 26.40 9.77
CA GLN A 183 4.67 25.63 10.79
C GLN A 183 3.79 25.28 12.01
N HIS A 184 2.45 25.31 11.86
CA HIS A 184 1.54 24.95 12.94
C HIS A 184 1.56 23.45 13.23
N ASP A 185 1.52 23.09 14.52
CA ASP A 185 1.62 21.70 14.97
C ASP A 185 0.52 20.79 14.37
N ASP A 186 -0.72 21.28 14.22
CA ASP A 186 -1.81 20.48 13.65
C ASP A 186 -1.58 20.17 12.16
N VAL A 187 -1.05 21.13 11.40
CA VAL A 187 -0.66 20.94 9.99
C VAL A 187 0.48 19.93 9.90
N LEU A 188 1.49 20.06 10.77
CA LEU A 188 2.63 19.14 10.81
C LEU A 188 2.20 17.72 11.21
N ALA A 189 1.26 17.58 12.15
CA ALA A 189 0.72 16.28 12.57
C ALA A 189 -0.07 15.62 11.42
N LEU A 190 -0.99 16.37 10.81
CA LEU A 190 -1.74 15.92 9.63
C LEU A 190 -0.80 15.48 8.50
N ALA A 191 0.15 16.33 8.12
CA ALA A 191 1.08 16.04 7.04
C ALA A 191 1.96 14.83 7.35
N THR A 192 2.42 14.69 8.59
CA THR A 192 3.16 13.51 9.03
C THR A 192 2.36 12.22 8.80
N ASP A 193 1.09 12.21 9.22
CA ASP A 193 0.23 11.04 9.09
C ASP A 193 -0.12 10.75 7.63
N ALA A 194 -0.38 11.79 6.82
CA ALA A 194 -0.62 11.68 5.39
C ALA A 194 0.59 11.12 4.64
N PHE A 195 1.78 11.65 4.88
CA PHE A 195 3.03 11.19 4.25
C PHE A 195 3.37 9.76 4.66
N ALA A 196 3.21 9.40 5.93
CA ALA A 196 3.46 8.04 6.40
C ALA A 196 2.48 7.01 5.77
N LEU A 197 1.20 7.38 5.66
CA LEU A 197 0.21 6.53 4.99
C LEU A 197 0.51 6.40 3.49
N ALA A 198 0.84 7.50 2.82
CA ALA A 198 1.20 7.51 1.40
C ALA A 198 2.46 6.68 1.14
N ALA A 199 3.47 6.78 2.01
CA ALA A 199 4.68 5.99 1.94
C ALA A 199 4.39 4.49 2.04
N ARG A 200 3.51 4.09 2.96
CA ARG A 200 3.07 2.70 3.09
C ARG A 200 2.35 2.21 1.83
N LEU A 201 1.42 3.00 1.28
CA LEU A 201 0.68 2.63 0.07
C LEU A 201 1.60 2.54 -1.16
N ALA A 202 2.57 3.44 -1.28
CA ALA A 202 3.61 3.37 -2.31
C ALA A 202 4.42 2.07 -2.20
N PHE A 203 4.87 1.72 -1.00
CA PHE A 203 5.61 0.47 -0.76
C PHE A 203 4.80 -0.77 -1.17
N GLU A 204 3.53 -0.85 -0.76
CA GLU A 204 2.65 -1.98 -1.07
C GLU A 204 2.39 -2.10 -2.57
N THR A 205 2.31 -0.96 -3.28
CA THR A 205 2.12 -0.91 -4.73
C THR A 205 3.42 -1.00 -5.53
N ARG A 206 4.52 -1.39 -4.86
CA ARG A 206 5.87 -1.63 -5.40
C ARG A 206 6.56 -0.37 -5.94
N ASP A 207 6.35 0.75 -5.28
CA ASP A 207 7.00 2.02 -5.53
C ASP A 207 7.94 2.38 -4.36
N ASP A 208 9.08 1.69 -4.31
CA ASP A 208 10.02 1.77 -3.18
C ASP A 208 10.70 3.13 -3.06
N GLU A 209 10.95 3.81 -4.18
CA GLU A 209 11.55 5.13 -4.21
C GLU A 209 10.59 6.20 -3.64
N ALA A 210 9.33 6.19 -4.08
CA ALA A 210 8.32 7.07 -3.49
C ALA A 210 8.09 6.77 -2.02
N ALA A 211 8.06 5.48 -1.64
CA ALA A 211 7.91 5.08 -0.25
C ALA A 211 9.03 5.66 0.62
N GLU A 212 10.29 5.54 0.18
CA GLU A 212 11.43 6.09 0.91
C GLU A 212 11.40 7.62 0.97
N SER A 213 11.04 8.29 -0.14
CA SER A 213 10.92 9.75 -0.15
C SER A 213 9.84 10.26 0.81
N LEU A 214 8.66 9.66 0.77
CA LEU A 214 7.54 10.04 1.63
C LEU A 214 7.81 9.71 3.10
N TYR A 215 8.50 8.60 3.41
CA TYR A 215 8.93 8.34 4.78
C TYR A 215 9.97 9.37 5.27
N ARG A 216 10.86 9.84 4.40
CA ARG A 216 11.79 10.92 4.73
C ARG A 216 11.04 12.22 5.05
N GLU A 217 10.11 12.63 4.20
CA GLU A 217 9.24 13.80 4.43
C GLU A 217 8.43 13.66 5.72
N ALA A 218 7.85 12.49 5.98
CA ALA A 218 7.13 12.20 7.23
C ALA A 218 8.04 12.34 8.46
N ARG A 219 9.29 11.85 8.39
CA ARG A 219 10.26 11.94 9.50
C ARG A 219 10.72 13.37 9.75
N GLU A 220 11.00 14.12 8.69
CA GLU A 220 11.40 15.54 8.78
C GLU A 220 10.27 16.38 9.39
N THR A 221 9.03 16.16 8.92
CA THR A 221 7.83 16.84 9.42
C THR A 221 7.56 16.48 10.88
N ALA A 222 7.57 15.19 11.23
CA ALA A 222 7.46 14.73 12.62
C ALA A 222 8.60 15.28 13.50
N GLY A 223 9.77 15.49 12.90
CA GLY A 223 10.97 16.08 13.49
C GLY A 223 10.78 17.52 14.00
N ARG A 224 9.74 18.21 13.54
CA ARG A 224 9.39 19.57 13.94
C ARG A 224 8.36 19.61 15.07
N LEU A 225 7.60 18.53 15.26
CA LEU A 225 6.60 18.43 16.33
C LEU A 225 7.25 18.29 17.71
N PRO A 226 6.66 18.90 18.76
CA PRO A 226 7.14 18.74 20.14
C PRO A 226 6.91 17.31 20.66
N ASN A 227 5.80 16.68 20.28
CA ASN A 227 5.46 15.32 20.69
C ASN A 227 6.24 14.26 19.89
N ARG A 228 6.95 13.36 20.61
CA ARG A 228 7.73 12.26 20.01
C ARG A 228 6.88 11.11 19.47
N ARG A 229 5.59 11.06 19.80
CA ARG A 229 4.64 10.03 19.36
C ARG A 229 4.61 9.87 17.83
N HIS A 230 4.48 10.97 17.08
CA HIS A 230 4.45 10.90 15.62
C HIS A 230 5.78 10.38 15.04
N ARG A 231 6.92 10.84 15.58
CA ARG A 231 8.25 10.35 15.16
C ARG A 231 8.39 8.85 15.35
N ALA A 232 8.01 8.35 16.53
CA ALA A 232 8.03 6.92 16.84
C ALA A 232 7.07 6.12 15.93
N ALA A 233 5.87 6.63 15.64
CA ALA A 233 4.90 5.98 14.75
C ALA A 233 5.40 5.86 13.30
N VAL A 234 6.06 6.92 12.80
CA VAL A 234 6.69 6.91 11.47
C VAL A 234 7.86 5.92 11.44
N LEU A 235 8.78 5.98 12.42
CA LEU A 235 9.96 5.12 12.45
C LEU A 235 9.61 3.63 12.58
N THR A 236 8.59 3.28 13.39
CA THR A 236 8.13 1.89 13.49
C THR A 236 7.64 1.36 12.13
N SER A 237 6.85 2.14 11.40
CA SER A 237 6.34 1.74 10.09
C SER A 237 7.46 1.72 9.02
N HIS A 238 8.37 2.71 9.06
CA HIS A 238 9.52 2.80 8.15
C HIS A 238 10.49 1.62 8.31
N ALA A 239 10.74 1.15 9.55
CA ALA A 239 11.59 0.00 9.80
C ALA A 239 11.06 -1.27 9.10
N MET A 240 9.75 -1.52 9.19
CA MET A 240 9.12 -2.68 8.54
C MET A 240 9.14 -2.56 7.01
N VAL A 241 8.88 -1.37 6.47
CA VAL A 241 8.98 -1.13 5.03
C VAL A 241 10.41 -1.33 4.55
N THR A 242 11.40 -0.78 5.25
CA THR A 242 12.83 -0.96 4.92
C THR A 242 13.19 -2.44 4.89
N LEU A 243 12.78 -3.19 5.91
CA LEU A 243 13.03 -4.63 6.01
C LEU A 243 12.47 -5.40 4.81
N HIS A 244 11.23 -5.13 4.41
CA HIS A 244 10.56 -5.87 3.34
C HIS A 244 10.88 -5.37 1.92
N ALA A 245 11.25 -4.09 1.78
CA ALA A 245 11.66 -3.53 0.50
C ALA A 245 13.07 -4.00 0.13
N THR A 246 14.01 -3.96 1.08
CA THR A 246 15.43 -4.19 0.83
C THR A 246 15.91 -5.60 1.18
N GLY A 247 15.18 -6.31 2.06
CA GLY A 247 15.67 -7.56 2.64
C GLY A 247 16.88 -7.37 3.57
N ASN A 248 17.22 -6.12 3.95
CA ASN A 248 18.37 -5.81 4.80
C ASN A 248 17.93 -5.59 6.26
N PRO A 249 18.11 -6.59 7.14
CA PRO A 249 17.71 -6.46 8.55
C PRO A 249 18.61 -5.51 9.34
N GLU A 250 19.84 -5.24 8.89
CA GLU A 250 20.73 -4.30 9.57
C GLU A 250 20.22 -2.86 9.41
N ALA A 251 19.90 -2.46 8.18
CA ALA A 251 19.34 -1.14 7.88
C ALA A 251 18.00 -0.93 8.62
N ALA A 252 17.10 -1.91 8.55
CA ALA A 252 15.85 -1.88 9.30
C ALA A 252 16.10 -1.83 10.82
N GLY A 253 17.14 -2.50 11.32
CA GLY A 253 17.48 -2.55 12.73
C GLY A 253 17.94 -1.20 13.28
N GLN A 254 18.64 -0.40 12.48
CA GLN A 254 19.00 0.97 12.85
C GLN A 254 17.75 1.84 13.07
N ILE A 255 16.78 1.74 12.15
CA ILE A 255 15.51 2.48 12.22
C ILE A 255 14.67 1.97 13.41
N ALA A 256 14.59 0.65 13.61
CA ALA A 256 13.84 0.05 14.72
C ALA A 256 14.38 0.49 16.10
N ARG A 257 15.70 0.57 16.27
CA ARG A 257 16.30 1.10 17.51
C ARG A 257 15.96 2.56 17.73
N ALA A 258 16.00 3.39 16.70
CA ALA A 258 15.57 4.78 16.78
C ALA A 258 14.08 4.88 17.16
N ALA A 259 13.24 4.01 16.60
CA ALA A 259 11.82 3.93 16.94
C ALA A 259 11.60 3.61 18.42
N VAL A 260 12.36 2.67 18.98
CA VAL A 260 12.33 2.33 20.42
C VAL A 260 12.73 3.53 21.27
N THR A 261 13.81 4.24 20.91
CA THR A 261 14.25 5.45 21.63
C THR A 261 13.18 6.54 21.65
N GLU A 262 12.57 6.83 20.50
CA GLU A 262 11.52 7.85 20.40
C GLU A 262 10.24 7.41 21.12
N ALA A 263 9.86 6.13 21.02
CA ALA A 263 8.68 5.60 21.71
C ALA A 263 8.84 5.67 23.23
N HIS A 264 10.03 5.41 23.77
CA HIS A 264 10.30 5.57 25.20
C HIS A 264 10.10 7.00 25.72
N ARG A 265 10.34 7.99 24.86
CA ARG A 265 10.12 9.42 25.14
C ARG A 265 8.69 9.89 24.83
N SER A 266 7.84 8.99 24.33
CA SER A 266 6.41 9.25 24.13
C SER A 266 5.58 8.81 25.34
N ASP A 267 4.35 9.30 25.40
CA ASP A 267 3.33 8.96 26.39
C ASP A 267 2.57 7.65 26.08
N SER A 268 2.85 7.00 24.94
CA SER A 268 2.07 5.86 24.47
C SER A 268 2.73 4.51 24.77
N TYR A 269 2.17 3.76 25.72
CA TYR A 269 2.57 2.36 25.99
C TYR A 269 2.34 1.46 24.77
N ALA A 270 1.24 1.65 24.02
CA ALA A 270 0.94 0.84 22.84
C ALA A 270 2.02 1.03 21.76
N LEU A 271 2.49 2.26 21.57
CA LEU A 271 3.56 2.56 20.62
C LEU A 271 4.91 2.02 21.08
N ARG A 272 5.21 2.09 22.39
CA ARG A 272 6.40 1.45 22.99
C ARG A 272 6.41 -0.06 22.76
N ALA A 273 5.30 -0.73 23.05
CA ALA A 273 5.15 -2.16 22.86
C ALA A 273 5.37 -2.54 21.38
N ARG A 274 4.74 -1.80 20.46
CA ARG A 274 4.91 -1.98 19.03
C ARG A 274 6.36 -1.79 18.57
N ALA A 275 7.06 -0.77 19.08
CA ALA A 275 8.45 -0.52 18.73
C ALA A 275 9.37 -1.66 19.18
N HIS A 276 9.16 -2.20 20.37
CA HIS A 276 9.88 -3.39 20.85
C HIS A 276 9.56 -4.64 20.03
N ALA A 277 8.30 -4.86 19.68
CA ALA A 277 7.89 -6.00 18.84
C ALA A 277 8.55 -5.97 17.44
N ILE A 278 8.61 -4.80 16.81
CA ILE A 278 9.29 -4.61 15.52
C ILE A 278 10.80 -4.82 15.66
N HIS A 279 11.41 -4.28 16.73
CA HIS A 279 12.82 -4.53 17.00
C HIS A 279 13.12 -6.02 17.22
N ALA A 280 12.19 -6.75 17.84
CA ALA A 280 12.31 -8.19 17.99
C ALA A 280 12.26 -8.93 16.66
N GLU A 281 11.27 -8.64 15.80
CA GLU A 281 11.17 -9.28 14.48
C GLU A 281 12.43 -9.02 13.64
N VAL A 282 12.89 -7.76 13.59
CA VAL A 282 14.09 -7.40 12.83
C VAL A 282 15.32 -8.15 13.37
N SER A 283 15.44 -8.25 14.70
CA SER A 283 16.53 -9.00 15.34
C SER A 283 16.46 -10.51 15.03
N ALA A 284 15.26 -11.09 15.05
CA ALA A 284 15.04 -12.50 14.76
C ALA A 284 15.45 -12.82 13.31
N ARG A 285 15.06 -11.98 12.36
CA ARG A 285 15.45 -12.08 10.94
C ARG A 285 16.95 -11.86 10.71
N ALA A 286 17.60 -11.09 11.57
CA ALA A 286 19.05 -10.92 11.56
C ALA A 286 19.81 -12.11 12.18
N GLY A 287 19.12 -13.17 12.63
CA GLY A 287 19.71 -14.30 13.34
C GLY A 287 20.13 -13.97 14.78
N GLN A 288 19.67 -12.86 15.34
CA GLN A 288 20.04 -12.38 16.67
C GLN A 288 19.02 -12.84 17.73
N ALA A 289 18.89 -14.16 17.91
CA ALA A 289 17.86 -14.79 18.74
C ALA A 289 17.74 -14.18 20.14
N HIS A 290 18.87 -14.01 20.85
CA HIS A 290 18.86 -13.45 22.20
C HIS A 290 18.30 -12.01 22.24
N ARG A 291 18.68 -11.15 21.28
CA ARG A 291 18.16 -9.78 21.19
C ARG A 291 16.68 -9.76 20.84
N ALA A 292 16.22 -10.69 20.01
CA ALA A 292 14.81 -10.82 19.67
C ALA A 292 13.98 -11.16 20.92
N LEU A 293 14.41 -12.15 21.71
CA LEU A 293 13.74 -12.56 22.95
C LEU A 293 13.70 -11.42 23.97
N THR A 294 14.83 -10.74 24.23
CA THR A 294 14.84 -9.58 25.15
C THR A 294 13.93 -8.45 24.69
N ALA A 295 13.83 -8.20 23.38
CA ALA A 295 12.93 -7.19 22.85
C ALA A 295 11.45 -7.63 22.99
N LEU A 296 11.11 -8.91 22.78
CA LEU A 296 9.77 -9.45 23.02
C LEU A 296 9.37 -9.37 24.49
N GLU A 297 10.25 -9.74 25.41
CA GLU A 297 10.00 -9.63 26.85
C GLU A 297 9.62 -8.18 27.22
N ARG A 298 10.39 -7.21 26.71
CA ARG A 298 10.08 -5.78 26.91
C ARG A 298 8.74 -5.38 26.29
N ALA A 299 8.40 -5.92 25.12
CA ALA A 299 7.10 -5.68 24.49
C ALA A 299 5.96 -6.21 25.37
N TRP A 300 6.07 -7.44 25.89
CA TRP A 300 5.08 -8.04 26.78
C TRP A 300 4.90 -7.25 28.08
N THR A 301 6.00 -6.91 28.76
CA THR A 301 5.96 -6.07 29.96
C THR A 301 5.29 -4.71 29.68
N THR A 302 5.50 -4.14 28.49
CA THR A 302 4.88 -2.87 28.12
C THR A 302 3.38 -3.01 27.84
N VAL A 303 2.95 -4.13 27.24
CA VAL A 303 1.52 -4.43 26.99
C VAL A 303 0.74 -4.60 28.29
N GLU A 304 1.35 -5.20 29.32
CA GLU A 304 0.73 -5.35 30.64
C GLU A 304 0.36 -4.00 31.28
N GLN A 305 1.09 -2.95 30.93
CA GLN A 305 0.87 -1.57 31.40
C GLN A 305 -0.24 -0.83 30.64
N LEU A 306 -0.83 -1.43 29.61
CA LEU A 306 -1.96 -0.84 28.89
C LEU A 306 -3.22 -0.82 29.76
N ALA A 307 -3.83 0.35 29.86
CA ALA A 307 -5.16 0.51 30.44
C ALA A 307 -6.21 -0.27 29.62
N VAL A 308 -7.32 -0.68 30.25
CA VAL A 308 -8.32 -1.58 29.65
C VAL A 308 -8.94 -0.99 28.37
N ASP A 309 -9.17 0.31 28.32
CA ASP A 309 -9.67 1.08 27.17
C ASP A 309 -8.63 1.20 26.03
N GLN A 310 -7.34 1.23 26.36
CA GLN A 310 -6.26 1.25 25.38
C GLN A 310 -5.97 -0.14 24.78
N ARG A 311 -6.47 -1.21 25.41
CA ARG A 311 -6.33 -2.58 24.87
C ARG A 311 -7.22 -2.84 23.65
N SER A 312 -8.34 -2.11 23.51
CA SER A 312 -9.28 -2.25 22.40
C SER A 312 -8.95 -1.38 21.18
N SER A 313 -8.03 -0.41 21.32
CA SER A 313 -7.63 0.49 20.23
C SER A 313 -6.12 0.41 19.97
N GLY A 314 -5.74 -0.03 18.76
CA GLY A 314 -4.34 -0.03 18.31
C GLY A 314 -3.57 -1.33 18.61
N PHE A 315 -2.33 -1.20 19.12
CA PHE A 315 -1.42 -2.33 19.36
C PHE A 315 -1.60 -2.87 20.78
N ASN A 316 -1.84 -4.18 20.90
CA ASN A 316 -2.20 -4.85 22.15
C ASN A 316 -1.55 -6.26 22.24
N ALA A 317 -1.93 -7.04 23.25
CA ALA A 317 -1.46 -8.43 23.45
C ALA A 317 -1.72 -9.33 22.24
N ASP A 318 -2.92 -9.25 21.67
CA ASP A 318 -3.33 -10.08 20.54
C ASP A 318 -2.48 -9.82 19.28
N ARG A 319 -2.10 -8.55 19.06
CA ARG A 319 -1.17 -8.16 18.00
C ARG A 319 0.26 -8.61 18.31
N LEU A 320 0.66 -8.58 19.59
CA LEU A 320 1.98 -9.01 20.02
C LEU A 320 2.18 -10.52 19.86
N ASP A 321 1.13 -11.34 20.03
CA ASP A 321 1.19 -12.78 19.77
C ASP A 321 1.70 -13.10 18.35
N GLY A 322 1.31 -12.31 17.34
CA GLY A 322 1.80 -12.48 15.97
C GLY A 322 3.31 -12.25 15.82
N PHE A 323 3.86 -11.27 16.55
CA PHE A 323 5.31 -11.00 16.58
C PHE A 323 6.06 -12.06 17.38
N ASP A 324 5.51 -12.50 18.51
CA ASP A 324 6.08 -13.55 19.36
C ASP A 324 6.23 -14.85 18.56
N GLY A 325 5.12 -15.30 17.95
CA GLY A 325 5.14 -16.52 17.14
C GLY A 325 6.03 -16.42 15.90
N LEU A 326 6.14 -15.23 15.28
CA LEU A 326 7.10 -15.02 14.19
C LEU A 326 8.55 -15.12 14.66
N CYS A 327 8.89 -14.54 15.81
CA CYS A 327 10.25 -14.67 16.35
C CYS A 327 10.56 -16.13 16.70
N ALA A 328 9.58 -16.86 17.26
CA ALA A 328 9.67 -18.29 17.54
C ALA A 328 10.02 -19.09 16.28
N LEU A 329 9.37 -18.80 15.14
CA LEU A 329 9.73 -19.38 13.84
C LEU A 329 11.19 -19.10 13.47
N TYR A 330 11.69 -17.90 13.67
CA TYR A 330 13.06 -17.58 13.28
C TYR A 330 14.11 -18.21 14.20
N VAL A 331 13.79 -18.48 15.46
CA VAL A 331 14.70 -19.18 16.40
C VAL A 331 14.57 -20.71 16.35
N GLY A 332 13.60 -21.24 15.59
CA GLY A 332 13.44 -22.67 15.34
C GLY A 332 12.42 -23.38 16.24
N ASP A 333 11.68 -22.65 17.08
CA ASP A 333 10.65 -23.21 17.96
C ASP A 333 9.30 -23.22 17.24
N ALA A 334 9.03 -24.32 16.51
CA ALA A 334 7.83 -24.46 15.69
C ALA A 334 6.55 -24.63 16.51
N ASP A 335 6.62 -25.27 17.68
CA ASP A 335 5.47 -25.47 18.57
C ASP A 335 5.00 -24.15 19.19
N HIS A 336 5.94 -23.36 19.75
CA HIS A 336 5.62 -22.05 20.30
C HIS A 336 5.14 -21.08 19.22
N ALA A 337 5.78 -21.11 18.05
CA ALA A 337 5.34 -20.38 16.86
C ALA A 337 3.88 -20.68 16.52
N HIS A 338 3.55 -21.97 16.40
CA HIS A 338 2.21 -22.43 16.07
C HIS A 338 1.17 -21.89 17.07
N ALA A 339 1.39 -22.12 18.37
CA ALA A 339 0.45 -21.72 19.42
C ALA A 339 0.22 -20.20 19.51
N ARG A 340 1.25 -19.39 19.23
CA ARG A 340 1.17 -17.92 19.23
C ARG A 340 0.50 -17.37 17.96
N LEU A 341 0.88 -17.89 16.80
CA LEU A 341 0.32 -17.44 15.52
C LEU A 341 -1.15 -17.82 15.37
N GLU A 342 -1.56 -19.00 15.87
CA GLU A 342 -2.95 -19.44 15.89
C GLU A 342 -3.82 -18.51 16.74
N ARG A 343 -3.36 -18.16 17.95
CA ARG A 343 -4.04 -17.17 18.81
C ARG A 343 -4.14 -15.80 18.14
N SER A 344 -3.04 -15.32 17.55
CA SER A 344 -3.06 -14.05 16.85
C SER A 344 -4.09 -14.08 15.71
N LEU A 345 -4.07 -15.11 14.86
CA LEU A 345 -4.98 -15.25 13.73
C LEU A 345 -6.46 -15.25 14.17
N ALA A 346 -6.79 -15.92 15.27
CA ALA A 346 -8.15 -15.97 15.82
C ALA A 346 -8.72 -14.60 16.22
N THR A 347 -7.85 -13.62 16.53
CA THR A 347 -8.27 -12.26 16.92
C THR A 347 -8.41 -11.30 15.72
N LEU A 348 -7.82 -11.64 14.58
CA LEU A 348 -7.79 -10.81 13.37
C LEU A 348 -9.10 -10.95 12.58
N THR A 349 -10.18 -10.38 13.10
CA THR A 349 -11.54 -10.57 12.56
C THR A 349 -12.04 -9.42 11.69
N GLN A 350 -11.42 -8.24 11.79
CA GLN A 350 -11.94 -7.04 11.12
C GLN A 350 -11.52 -7.00 9.65
N PRO A 351 -12.29 -6.34 8.76
CA PRO A 351 -11.89 -6.15 7.36
C PRO A 351 -10.49 -5.51 7.22
N ARG A 352 -10.14 -4.61 8.14
CA ARG A 352 -8.82 -3.96 8.22
C ARG A 352 -7.67 -4.94 8.46
N ASP A 353 -7.98 -6.10 9.03
CA ASP A 353 -7.00 -7.11 9.35
C ASP A 353 -6.65 -8.02 8.17
N ALA A 354 -7.33 -7.92 7.02
CA ALA A 354 -7.12 -8.80 5.88
C ALA A 354 -5.65 -8.96 5.46
N VAL A 355 -4.90 -7.85 5.41
CA VAL A 355 -3.46 -7.90 5.09
C VAL A 355 -2.68 -8.64 6.17
N GLN A 356 -2.96 -8.34 7.46
CA GLN A 356 -2.27 -8.98 8.58
C GLN A 356 -2.62 -10.47 8.69
N ARG A 357 -3.87 -10.86 8.42
CA ARG A 357 -4.30 -12.26 8.34
C ARG A 357 -3.49 -13.02 7.29
N GLY A 358 -3.29 -12.43 6.11
CA GLY A 358 -2.47 -13.05 5.07
C GLY A 358 -1.02 -13.26 5.52
N ILE A 359 -0.45 -12.30 6.28
CA ILE A 359 0.91 -12.42 6.83
C ILE A 359 0.97 -13.52 7.91
N VAL A 360 0.14 -13.40 8.95
CA VAL A 360 0.12 -14.32 10.11
C VAL A 360 -0.26 -15.73 9.69
N GLY A 361 -1.25 -15.89 8.81
CA GLY A 361 -1.66 -17.19 8.27
C GLY A 361 -0.55 -17.86 7.46
N THR A 362 0.21 -17.10 6.67
CA THR A 362 1.38 -17.66 5.95
C THR A 362 2.49 -18.09 6.92
N ASP A 363 2.74 -17.30 7.96
CA ASP A 363 3.73 -17.65 8.98
C ASP A 363 3.24 -18.88 9.79
N LEU A 364 1.95 -18.99 10.11
CA LEU A 364 1.35 -20.17 10.76
C LEU A 364 1.48 -21.42 9.87
N ALA A 365 1.31 -21.27 8.55
CA ALA A 365 1.51 -22.35 7.60
C ALA A 365 2.95 -22.87 7.61
N LEU A 366 3.94 -21.98 7.78
CA LEU A 366 5.34 -22.38 7.94
C LEU A 366 5.58 -23.13 9.26
N ALA A 367 4.91 -22.73 10.35
CA ALA A 367 4.95 -23.47 11.61
C ALA A 367 4.43 -24.90 11.41
N ARG A 368 3.25 -25.06 10.81
CA ARG A 368 2.63 -26.36 10.51
C ARG A 368 3.51 -27.25 9.64
N LEU A 369 4.13 -26.68 8.62
CA LEU A 369 5.05 -27.43 7.76
C LEU A 369 6.26 -27.98 8.54
N ARG A 370 6.83 -27.20 9.48
CA ARG A 370 7.93 -27.65 10.32
C ARG A 370 7.53 -28.71 11.35
N LEU A 371 6.26 -28.71 11.74
CA LEU A 371 5.65 -29.74 12.58
C LEU A 371 5.27 -31.01 11.78
N GLY A 372 5.58 -31.07 10.48
CA GLY A 372 5.32 -32.23 9.64
C GLY A 372 3.88 -32.32 9.11
N ASP A 373 3.14 -31.20 9.10
CA ASP A 373 1.75 -31.13 8.64
C ASP A 373 1.62 -30.28 7.35
N PRO A 374 2.03 -30.82 6.18
CA PRO A 374 1.97 -30.09 4.91
C PRO A 374 0.53 -29.83 4.44
N ALA A 375 -0.44 -30.67 4.80
CA ALA A 375 -1.84 -30.51 4.41
C ALA A 375 -2.48 -29.29 5.09
N ALA A 376 -2.33 -29.16 6.42
CA ALA A 376 -2.79 -27.96 7.12
C ALA A 376 -2.04 -26.70 6.67
N SER A 377 -0.75 -26.84 6.33
CA SER A 377 0.05 -25.75 5.76
C SER A 377 -0.57 -25.23 4.45
N VAL A 378 -0.88 -26.10 3.48
CA VAL A 378 -1.48 -25.67 2.21
C VAL A 378 -2.86 -25.06 2.39
N THR A 379 -3.67 -25.58 3.31
CA THR A 379 -4.99 -24.99 3.60
C THR A 379 -4.88 -23.53 4.02
N LEU A 380 -3.93 -23.21 4.91
CA LEU A 380 -3.65 -21.83 5.33
C LEU A 380 -3.07 -20.98 4.18
N LEU A 381 -2.26 -21.58 3.30
CA LEU A 381 -1.69 -20.89 2.15
C LEU A 381 -2.75 -20.54 1.10
N HIS A 382 -3.78 -21.36 0.89
CA HIS A 382 -4.90 -21.00 0.01
C HIS A 382 -5.62 -19.73 0.47
N GLU A 383 -5.94 -19.63 1.77
CA GLU A 383 -6.53 -18.42 2.33
C GLU A 383 -5.59 -17.21 2.15
N ALA A 384 -4.28 -17.40 2.35
CA ALA A 384 -3.31 -16.35 2.15
C ALA A 384 -3.20 -15.89 0.67
N VAL A 385 -3.35 -16.80 -0.31
CA VAL A 385 -3.43 -16.44 -1.74
C VAL A 385 -4.65 -15.55 -1.99
N ASP A 386 -5.82 -15.91 -1.48
CA ASP A 386 -7.05 -15.15 -1.69
C ASP A 386 -6.96 -13.74 -1.08
N LEU A 387 -6.39 -13.64 0.13
CA LEU A 387 -6.15 -12.37 0.80
C LEU A 387 -5.12 -11.52 0.04
N ALA A 388 -4.04 -12.12 -0.47
CA ALA A 388 -3.05 -11.41 -1.27
C ALA A 388 -3.64 -10.90 -2.59
N ALA A 389 -4.49 -11.69 -3.23
CA ALA A 389 -5.18 -11.31 -4.47
C ALA A 389 -6.17 -10.18 -4.25
N THR A 390 -6.98 -10.27 -3.20
CA THR A 390 -8.04 -9.30 -2.89
C THR A 390 -7.46 -7.97 -2.43
N THR A 391 -6.44 -7.99 -1.57
CA THR A 391 -5.84 -6.77 -1.02
C THR A 391 -4.77 -6.15 -1.93
N GLY A 392 -4.13 -6.97 -2.77
CA GLY A 392 -2.93 -6.60 -3.52
C GLY A 392 -1.69 -6.44 -2.64
N GLY A 393 -1.72 -6.91 -1.39
CA GLY A 393 -0.65 -6.72 -0.41
C GLY A 393 0.69 -7.33 -0.84
N ARG A 394 1.76 -6.53 -0.80
CA ARG A 394 3.11 -6.96 -1.18
C ARG A 394 3.70 -7.93 -0.16
N VAL A 395 3.54 -7.65 1.12
CA VAL A 395 4.14 -8.47 2.19
C VAL A 395 3.54 -9.88 2.21
N PRO A 396 2.20 -10.08 2.24
CA PRO A 396 1.62 -11.41 2.06
C PRO A 396 2.16 -12.15 0.83
N ALA A 397 2.25 -11.48 -0.33
CA ALA A 397 2.80 -12.08 -1.55
C ALA A 397 4.29 -12.47 -1.42
N GLN A 398 5.10 -11.69 -0.70
CA GLN A 398 6.50 -12.05 -0.39
C GLN A 398 6.56 -13.28 0.51
N ARG A 399 5.70 -13.36 1.54
CA ARG A 399 5.63 -14.50 2.46
C ARG A 399 5.18 -15.77 1.74
N LEU A 400 4.17 -15.69 0.89
CA LEU A 400 3.69 -16.81 0.06
C LEU A 400 4.82 -17.38 -0.80
N ARG A 401 5.62 -16.52 -1.46
CA ARG A 401 6.79 -16.98 -2.22
C ARG A 401 7.82 -17.69 -1.35
N HIS A 402 8.01 -17.25 -0.11
CA HIS A 402 8.89 -17.92 0.83
C HIS A 402 8.33 -19.28 1.26
N ALA A 403 7.05 -19.36 1.65
CA ALA A 403 6.40 -20.61 2.02
C ALA A 403 6.43 -21.64 0.90
N ARG A 404 6.14 -21.23 -0.35
CA ARG A 404 6.26 -22.07 -1.54
C ARG A 404 7.68 -22.62 -1.72
N LYS A 405 8.72 -21.82 -1.44
CA LYS A 405 10.12 -22.29 -1.48
C LYS A 405 10.38 -23.36 -0.42
N VAL A 406 9.87 -23.19 0.81
CA VAL A 406 10.05 -24.16 1.89
C VAL A 406 9.30 -25.45 1.60
N LEU A 407 8.07 -25.39 1.09
CA LEU A 407 7.30 -26.57 0.66
C LEU A 407 8.05 -27.41 -0.37
N ARG A 408 8.66 -26.75 -1.37
CA ARG A 408 9.51 -27.44 -2.36
C ARG A 408 10.70 -28.15 -1.72
N GLN A 409 11.34 -27.51 -0.75
CA GLN A 409 12.48 -28.09 -0.04
C GLN A 409 12.08 -29.29 0.84
N ALA A 410 10.86 -29.27 1.37
CA ALA A 410 10.27 -30.36 2.13
C ALA A 410 9.79 -31.53 1.26
N GLN A 411 9.98 -31.48 -0.07
CA GLN A 411 9.58 -32.52 -1.03
C GLN A 411 8.07 -32.84 -1.01
N ALA A 412 7.24 -31.87 -0.66
CA ALA A 412 5.79 -32.00 -0.63
C ALA A 412 5.17 -31.75 -2.02
N GLU A 413 5.49 -32.59 -3.02
CA GLU A 413 5.19 -32.33 -4.44
C GLU A 413 3.69 -32.17 -4.74
N ALA A 414 2.83 -33.05 -4.21
CA ALA A 414 1.39 -32.97 -4.43
C ALA A 414 0.78 -31.67 -3.87
N HIS A 415 1.15 -31.34 -2.63
CA HIS A 415 0.75 -30.11 -1.93
C HIS A 415 1.25 -28.84 -2.64
N LEU A 416 2.46 -28.90 -3.21
CA LEU A 416 3.02 -27.80 -4.00
C LEU A 416 2.27 -27.59 -5.32
N ALA A 417 1.90 -28.68 -6.00
CA ALA A 417 1.11 -28.60 -7.23
C ALA A 417 -0.27 -27.99 -6.96
N GLU A 418 -0.96 -28.45 -5.91
CA GLU A 418 -2.24 -27.90 -5.46
C GLU A 418 -2.17 -26.38 -5.20
N LEU A 419 -1.15 -25.94 -4.45
CA LEU A 419 -0.94 -24.51 -4.20
C LEU A 419 -0.63 -23.73 -5.48
N ASP A 420 0.15 -24.31 -6.40
CA ASP A 420 0.52 -23.67 -7.66
C ASP A 420 -0.68 -23.49 -8.59
N ASP A 421 -1.59 -24.47 -8.62
CA ASP A 421 -2.86 -24.40 -9.35
C ASP A 421 -3.73 -23.26 -8.79
N HIS A 422 -3.90 -23.19 -7.46
CA HIS A 422 -4.67 -22.11 -6.83
C HIS A 422 -4.06 -20.71 -7.09
N ILE A 423 -2.73 -20.60 -7.04
CA ILE A 423 -2.02 -19.36 -7.42
C ILE A 423 -2.32 -18.98 -8.87
N HIS A 424 -2.32 -19.94 -9.78
CA HIS A 424 -2.59 -19.70 -11.19
C HIS A 424 -4.03 -19.18 -11.39
N ASP A 425 -5.01 -19.87 -10.80
CA ASP A 425 -6.42 -19.54 -10.94
C ASP A 425 -6.77 -18.17 -10.37
N VAL A 426 -6.20 -17.81 -9.22
CA VAL A 426 -6.57 -16.58 -8.50
C VAL A 426 -5.77 -15.36 -8.97
N LEU A 427 -4.48 -15.51 -9.27
CA LEU A 427 -3.58 -14.37 -9.53
C LEU A 427 -3.25 -14.16 -11.02
N ILE A 428 -3.38 -15.19 -11.86
CA ILE A 428 -3.01 -15.12 -13.29
C ILE A 428 -4.24 -15.24 -14.19
N GLY A 429 -5.22 -16.06 -13.81
CA GLY A 429 -6.43 -16.33 -14.59
C GLY A 429 -7.51 -15.24 -14.59
N ARG A 430 -7.22 -14.00 -14.12
CA ARG A 430 -8.16 -12.88 -14.05
C ARG A 430 -7.77 -11.68 -14.90
#